data_AF-A0A967GKM7-F1
#
_entry.id   AF-A0A967GKM7-F1
#
_cell.length_a   1.000
_cell.length_b   1.000
_cell.length_c   1.000
_cell.angle_alpha   90.00
_cell.angle_beta   90.00
_cell.angle_gamma   90.00
#
_symmetry.space_group_name_H-M   'P 1'
#
loop_
_entity.id
_entity.type
_entity.pdbx_description
1 polymer ?
#
loop_
_entity_poly.entity_id
_entity_poly.type
_entity_poly.pdbx_seq_one_letter_code
_entity_poly.pdbx_strand_id
1 'polypeptide(L)'
;LAYWMTLKCALVNIPFGGAKGGVMCDPHMLSRGELSRITRRFITALGDNIGPYTDIPAPDVYTNEQTMAWIYDTYSMMHPGENNLPVVTGKPIELGGSPGRNIATAQGAVFVTEHFLEMGGVSGLADLDNAAIAIQGFGNAGANAARLFESLGAVIVGISDSPGRSRSRRRKCWRCPATSSFRPRWRIRSPSRTPIASQRR
;
A
#
# COMPACT_ATOMS: atom_id res chain seq x y z
N LEU A 1 -1.32 0.01 19.44
CA LEU A 1 -1.52 -0.39 18.02
C LEU A 1 -2.46 -1.59 17.89
N ALA A 2 -2.29 -2.68 18.65
CA ALA A 2 -3.19 -3.84 18.60
C ALA A 2 -4.68 -3.48 18.81
N TYR A 3 -4.98 -2.68 19.84
CA TYR A 3 -6.33 -2.14 20.09
C TYR A 3 -6.94 -1.42 18.87
N TRP A 4 -6.15 -0.61 18.16
CA TRP A 4 -6.61 0.09 16.96
C TRP A 4 -6.90 -0.86 15.80
N MET A 5 -6.18 -1.99 15.70
CA MET A 5 -6.47 -3.00 14.69
C MET A 5 -7.82 -3.67 14.96
N THR A 6 -8.15 -3.94 16.24
CA THR A 6 -9.46 -4.47 16.63
C THR A 6 -10.59 -3.54 16.17
N LEU A 7 -10.47 -2.24 16.49
CA LEU A 7 -11.47 -1.25 16.07
C LEU A 7 -11.54 -1.11 14.55
N LYS A 8 -10.39 -1.11 13.87
CA LYS A 8 -10.34 -1.00 12.41
C LYS A 8 -11.04 -2.17 11.73
N CYS A 9 -10.74 -3.40 12.12
CA CYS A 9 -11.35 -4.60 11.54
C CYS A 9 -12.87 -4.63 11.80
N ALA A 10 -13.30 -4.25 13.01
CA ALA A 10 -14.71 -4.14 13.34
C ALA A 10 -15.43 -3.08 12.49
N LEU A 11 -14.82 -1.90 12.29
CA LEU A 11 -15.40 -0.80 11.52
C LEU A 11 -15.68 -1.19 10.07
N VAL A 12 -14.77 -1.93 9.43
CA VAL A 12 -14.93 -2.39 8.03
C VAL A 12 -15.53 -3.79 7.92
N ASN A 13 -16.09 -4.33 9.01
CA ASN A 13 -16.77 -5.61 9.07
C ASN A 13 -15.95 -6.80 8.50
N ILE A 14 -14.65 -6.85 8.82
CA ILE A 14 -13.77 -7.96 8.47
C ILE A 14 -13.71 -8.92 9.66
N PRO A 15 -13.81 -10.26 9.44
CA PRO A 15 -13.86 -11.26 10.52
C PRO A 15 -12.48 -11.51 11.15
N PHE A 16 -11.80 -10.45 11.59
CA PHE A 16 -10.51 -10.50 12.28
C PHE A 16 -10.56 -9.74 13.60
N GLY A 17 -9.75 -10.19 14.55
CA GLY A 17 -9.47 -9.47 15.79
C GLY A 17 -8.47 -8.32 15.59
N GLY A 18 -7.61 -8.10 16.58
CA GLY A 18 -6.54 -7.11 16.47
C GLY A 18 -5.30 -7.49 17.25
N ALA A 19 -4.16 -7.51 16.56
CA ALA A 19 -2.86 -7.81 17.13
C ALA A 19 -1.79 -6.88 16.54
N LYS A 20 -0.63 -6.81 17.20
CA LYS A 20 0.56 -6.15 16.66
C LYS A 20 1.82 -6.73 17.28
N GLY A 21 2.78 -7.06 16.43
CA GLY A 21 4.14 -7.43 16.84
C GLY A 21 5.16 -6.37 16.41
N GLY A 22 6.35 -6.42 17.02
CA GLY A 22 7.47 -5.56 16.66
C GLY A 22 8.77 -6.07 17.26
N VAL A 23 9.87 -5.72 16.61
CA VAL A 23 11.23 -6.00 17.08
C VAL A 23 11.94 -4.67 17.28
N MET A 24 12.47 -4.43 18.48
CA MET A 24 13.26 -3.23 18.75
C MET A 24 14.65 -3.37 18.10
N CYS A 25 14.80 -2.82 16.90
CA CYS A 25 16.07 -2.75 16.18
C CYS A 25 16.09 -1.54 15.26
N ASP A 26 17.30 -1.09 14.89
CA ASP A 26 17.47 -0.13 13.80
C ASP A 26 17.74 -0.91 12.50
N PRO A 27 16.74 -1.03 11.60
CA PRO A 27 16.91 -1.78 10.35
C PRO A 27 17.91 -1.13 9.39
N HIS A 28 18.28 0.13 9.59
CA HIS A 28 19.26 0.83 8.76
C HIS A 28 20.70 0.44 9.07
N MET A 29 20.94 -0.06 10.28
CA MET A 29 22.25 -0.53 10.74
C MET A 29 22.46 -2.02 10.47
N LEU A 30 21.44 -2.70 9.93
CA LEU A 30 21.44 -4.14 9.72
C LEU A 30 21.58 -4.48 8.23
N SER A 31 22.44 -5.45 7.95
CA SER A 31 22.52 -6.06 6.63
C SER A 31 21.25 -6.86 6.33
N ARG A 32 20.99 -7.13 5.03
CA ARG A 32 19.88 -7.98 4.59
C ARG A 32 19.92 -9.38 5.23
N GLY A 33 21.13 -9.92 5.45
CA GLY A 33 21.31 -11.21 6.11
C GLY A 33 20.93 -11.17 7.59
N GLU A 34 21.27 -10.10 8.30
CA GLU A 34 20.88 -9.91 9.70
C GLU A 34 19.38 -9.72 9.85
N LEU A 35 18.77 -8.89 8.99
CA LEU A 35 17.31 -8.72 8.95
C LEU A 35 16.58 -10.04 8.72
N SER A 36 17.09 -10.86 7.79
CA SER A 36 16.57 -12.21 7.55
C SER A 36 16.67 -13.07 8.81
N ARG A 37 17.86 -13.18 9.43
CA ARG A 37 18.05 -13.99 10.64
C ARG A 37 17.17 -13.54 11.81
N ILE A 38 17.05 -12.22 12.03
CA ILE A 38 16.19 -11.65 13.07
C ILE A 38 14.72 -11.99 12.79
N THR A 39 14.26 -11.80 11.56
CA THR A 39 12.88 -12.15 11.15
C THR A 39 12.60 -13.63 11.42
N ARG A 40 13.49 -14.52 10.97
CA ARG A 40 13.35 -15.97 11.14
C ARG A 40 13.32 -16.35 12.63
N ARG A 41 14.26 -15.84 13.42
CA ARG A 41 14.31 -16.11 14.86
C ARG A 41 13.08 -15.59 15.59
N PHE A 42 12.56 -14.43 15.21
CA PHE A 42 11.34 -13.87 15.77
C PHE A 42 10.14 -14.80 15.51
N ILE A 43 9.98 -15.28 14.28
CA ILE A 43 8.91 -16.22 13.91
C ILE A 43 9.05 -17.56 14.64
N THR A 44 10.26 -18.10 14.73
CA THR A 44 10.51 -19.32 15.52
C THR A 44 10.18 -19.13 17.00
N ALA A 45 10.46 -17.96 17.57
CA ALA A 45 10.14 -17.67 18.96
C ALA A 45 8.63 -17.50 19.21
N LEU A 46 7.86 -17.04 18.21
CA LEU A 46 6.40 -16.98 18.30
C LEU A 46 5.78 -18.38 18.26
N GLY A 47 6.35 -19.31 17.48
CA GLY A 47 5.86 -20.69 17.40
C GLY A 47 4.39 -20.72 16.98
N ASP A 48 3.59 -21.47 17.74
CA ASP A 48 2.17 -21.72 17.46
C ASP A 48 1.25 -20.55 17.86
N ASN A 49 1.83 -19.45 18.37
CA ASN A 49 1.06 -18.22 18.64
C ASN A 49 0.68 -17.48 17.36
N ILE A 50 1.25 -17.86 16.21
CA ILE A 50 0.85 -17.40 14.88
C ILE A 50 0.30 -18.58 14.09
N GLY A 51 -0.58 -18.31 13.14
CA GLY A 51 -1.17 -19.35 12.31
C GLY A 51 -2.32 -18.85 11.44
N PRO A 52 -2.70 -19.59 10.38
CA PRO A 52 -3.77 -19.21 9.46
C PRO A 52 -5.12 -18.87 10.13
N TYR A 53 -5.39 -19.43 11.31
CA TYR A 53 -6.64 -19.26 12.05
C TYR A 53 -6.45 -18.67 13.45
N THR A 54 -5.23 -18.22 13.78
CA THR A 54 -4.86 -17.74 15.12
C THR A 54 -4.42 -16.29 15.07
N ASP A 55 -3.25 -16.02 14.49
CA ASP A 55 -2.72 -14.67 14.26
C ASP A 55 -1.98 -14.64 12.93
N ILE A 56 -2.32 -13.67 12.09
CA ILE A 56 -1.86 -13.55 10.71
C ILE A 56 -1.05 -12.26 10.58
N PRO A 57 0.30 -12.32 10.64
CA PRO A 57 1.12 -11.13 10.53
C PRO A 57 0.96 -10.42 9.18
N ALA A 58 1.32 -9.13 9.18
CA ALA A 58 1.27 -8.26 8.01
C ALA A 58 2.44 -7.26 8.04
N PRO A 59 2.83 -6.67 6.89
CA PRO A 59 3.83 -5.62 6.86
C PRO A 59 3.39 -4.38 7.65
N ASP A 60 4.35 -3.80 8.36
CA ASP A 60 4.28 -2.47 8.97
C ASP A 60 5.57 -1.67 8.65
N VAL A 61 5.80 -0.55 9.35
CA VAL A 61 6.95 0.33 9.16
C VAL A 61 8.25 -0.47 9.16
N TYR A 62 9.08 -0.24 8.14
CA TYR A 62 10.36 -0.94 7.89
C TYR A 62 10.29 -2.42 7.53
N THR A 63 9.11 -2.98 7.28
CA THR A 63 8.94 -4.33 6.75
C THR A 63 8.24 -4.29 5.39
N ASN A 64 8.47 -5.29 4.56
CA ASN A 64 7.95 -5.35 3.20
C ASN A 64 7.65 -6.79 2.77
N GLU A 65 7.31 -6.98 1.49
CA GLU A 65 7.02 -8.29 0.90
C GLU A 65 8.16 -9.31 1.09
N GLN A 66 9.42 -8.86 1.08
CA GLN A 66 10.56 -9.73 1.33
C GLN A 66 10.59 -10.22 2.78
N THR A 67 10.27 -9.35 3.74
CA THR A 67 10.12 -9.76 5.15
C THR A 67 9.02 -10.80 5.28
N MET A 68 7.86 -10.58 4.64
CA MET A 68 6.73 -11.53 4.69
C MET A 68 7.07 -12.86 4.02
N ALA A 69 7.87 -12.86 2.96
CA ALA A 69 8.38 -14.08 2.34
C ALA A 69 9.23 -14.90 3.33
N TRP A 70 10.09 -14.25 4.12
CA TRP A 70 10.87 -14.94 5.16
C TRP A 70 9.99 -15.47 6.30
N ILE A 71 8.94 -14.73 6.68
CA ILE A 71 7.95 -15.19 7.67
C ILE A 71 7.26 -16.45 7.17
N TYR A 72 6.72 -16.41 5.96
CA TYR A 72 6.05 -17.54 5.32
C TYR A 72 6.97 -18.77 5.24
N ASP A 73 8.19 -18.59 4.73
CA ASP A 73 9.19 -19.65 4.59
C ASP A 73 9.53 -20.29 5.94
N THR A 74 9.78 -19.48 6.96
CA THR A 74 10.13 -19.97 8.32
C THR A 74 8.98 -20.74 8.95
N TYR A 75 7.76 -20.19 8.89
CA TYR A 75 6.59 -20.86 9.44
C TYR A 75 6.32 -22.18 8.71
N SER A 76 6.46 -22.20 7.39
CA SER A 76 6.23 -23.39 6.57
C SER A 76 7.24 -24.50 6.87
N MET A 77 8.49 -24.16 7.19
CA MET A 77 9.49 -25.13 7.66
C MET A 77 9.15 -25.71 9.03
N MET A 78 8.50 -24.92 9.91
CA MET A 78 8.10 -25.37 11.25
C MET A 78 6.85 -26.26 11.22
N HIS A 79 5.97 -26.08 10.23
CA HIS A 79 4.69 -26.79 10.09
C HIS A 79 4.63 -27.56 8.76
N PRO A 80 5.48 -28.59 8.56
CA PRO A 80 5.51 -29.35 7.31
C PRO A 80 4.21 -30.13 7.10
N GLY A 81 3.70 -30.12 5.87
CA GLY A 81 2.49 -30.88 5.48
C GLY A 81 1.16 -30.14 5.66
N GLU A 82 1.18 -28.91 6.18
CA GLU A 82 -0.01 -28.07 6.36
C GLU A 82 -0.19 -27.02 5.25
N ASN A 83 -1.40 -26.49 5.10
CA ASN A 83 -1.67 -25.34 4.23
C ASN A 83 -1.28 -24.03 4.92
N ASN A 84 0.00 -23.67 4.76
CA ASN A 84 0.58 -22.50 5.41
C ASN A 84 0.40 -21.19 4.62
N LEU A 85 -0.17 -21.23 3.41
CA LEU A 85 -0.31 -20.06 2.56
C LEU A 85 -0.99 -18.85 3.25
N PRO A 86 -2.02 -19.01 4.10
CA PRO A 86 -2.70 -17.89 4.75
C PRO A 86 -1.95 -17.31 5.96
N VAL A 87 -0.83 -17.90 6.39
CA VAL A 87 -0.20 -17.54 7.68
C VAL A 87 0.28 -16.09 7.76
N VAL A 88 0.55 -15.45 6.62
CA VAL A 88 1.03 -14.06 6.57
C VAL A 88 0.47 -13.35 5.34
N THR A 89 0.09 -12.09 5.49
CA THR A 89 -0.38 -11.24 4.36
C THR A 89 0.75 -10.36 3.81
N GLY A 90 0.54 -9.77 2.64
CA GLY A 90 1.54 -8.87 2.03
C GLY A 90 2.77 -9.57 1.46
N LYS A 91 2.66 -10.86 1.15
CA LYS A 91 3.65 -11.64 0.39
C LYS A 91 3.80 -11.12 -1.05
N PRO A 92 4.92 -11.45 -1.73
CA PRO A 92 5.05 -11.28 -3.18
C PRO A 92 3.93 -12.02 -3.92
N ILE A 93 3.58 -11.56 -5.12
CA ILE A 93 2.50 -12.16 -5.93
C ILE A 93 2.81 -13.63 -6.23
N GLU A 94 4.08 -13.92 -6.51
CA GLU A 94 4.60 -15.26 -6.79
C GLU A 94 4.45 -16.23 -5.61
N LEU A 95 4.28 -15.71 -4.39
CA LEU A 95 4.09 -16.48 -3.16
C LEU A 95 2.65 -16.37 -2.63
N GLY A 96 1.66 -16.11 -3.49
CA GLY A 96 0.25 -15.98 -3.09
C GLY A 96 -0.09 -14.64 -2.46
N GLY A 97 0.63 -13.58 -2.85
CA GLY A 97 0.25 -12.20 -2.57
C GLY A 97 -0.98 -11.77 -3.38
N SER A 98 -1.73 -10.79 -2.85
CA SER A 98 -2.91 -10.25 -3.54
C SER A 98 -2.52 -9.12 -4.50
N PRO A 99 -2.96 -9.16 -5.77
CA PRO A 99 -2.81 -8.04 -6.71
C PRO A 99 -3.48 -6.76 -6.16
N GLY A 100 -2.91 -5.59 -6.47
CA GLY A 100 -3.50 -4.32 -6.05
C GLY A 100 -3.24 -3.93 -4.59
N ARG A 101 -2.59 -4.78 -3.76
CA ARG A 101 -2.26 -4.45 -2.37
C ARG A 101 -1.54 -3.10 -2.20
N ASN A 102 -0.62 -2.79 -3.10
CA ASN A 102 0.19 -1.56 -3.00
C ASN A 102 -0.64 -0.28 -3.16
N ILE A 103 -1.76 -0.34 -3.89
CA ILE A 103 -2.65 0.80 -4.16
C ILE A 103 -3.90 0.81 -3.27
N ALA A 104 -4.26 -0.31 -2.62
CA ALA A 104 -5.51 -0.48 -1.89
C ALA A 104 -5.80 0.63 -0.85
N THR A 105 -4.81 1.03 -0.06
CA THR A 105 -4.99 2.11 0.93
C THR A 105 -5.29 3.45 0.28
N ALA A 106 -4.62 3.76 -0.83
CA ALA A 106 -4.83 5.00 -1.56
C ALA A 106 -6.18 5.01 -2.27
N GLN A 107 -6.59 3.87 -2.84
CA GLN A 107 -7.93 3.72 -3.43
C GLN A 107 -9.04 3.89 -2.38
N GLY A 108 -8.87 3.31 -1.19
CA GLY A 108 -9.81 3.51 -0.10
C GLY A 108 -9.95 4.99 0.30
N ALA A 109 -8.84 5.74 0.33
CA ALA A 109 -8.88 7.18 0.59
C ALA A 109 -9.66 7.94 -0.50
N VAL A 110 -9.49 7.56 -1.77
CA VAL A 110 -10.26 8.14 -2.88
C VAL A 110 -11.75 7.89 -2.70
N PHE A 111 -12.16 6.62 -2.49
CA PHE A 111 -13.58 6.28 -2.33
C PHE A 111 -14.25 7.00 -1.16
N VAL A 112 -13.55 7.09 -0.02
CA VAL A 112 -14.08 7.81 1.15
C VAL A 112 -14.22 9.31 0.84
N THR A 113 -13.25 9.90 0.12
CA THR A 113 -13.33 11.31 -0.28
C THR A 113 -14.46 11.55 -1.27
N GLU A 114 -14.62 10.73 -2.30
CA GLU A 114 -15.74 10.84 -3.27
C GLU A 114 -17.07 10.82 -2.53
N HIS A 115 -17.28 9.84 -1.65
CA HIS A 115 -18.52 9.74 -0.89
C HIS A 115 -18.72 10.93 0.07
N PHE A 116 -17.64 11.45 0.66
CA PHE A 116 -17.72 12.64 1.50
C PHE A 116 -18.15 13.89 0.72
N LEU A 117 -17.71 14.02 -0.54
CA LEU A 117 -18.13 15.11 -1.43
C LEU A 117 -19.58 14.96 -1.88
N GLU A 118 -20.02 13.74 -2.20
CA GLU A 118 -21.43 13.44 -2.52
C GLU A 118 -22.38 13.83 -1.38
N MET A 119 -21.95 13.65 -0.13
CA MET A 119 -22.69 14.07 1.06
C MET A 119 -22.65 15.58 1.32
N GLY A 120 -21.97 16.37 0.48
CA GLY A 120 -21.81 17.81 0.68
C GLY A 120 -20.83 18.17 1.80
N GLY A 121 -19.90 17.29 2.13
CA GLY A 121 -18.92 17.47 3.21
C GLY A 121 -17.97 18.67 3.01
N VAL A 122 -17.86 19.16 1.77
CA VAL A 122 -17.16 20.40 1.43
C VAL A 122 -18.10 21.29 0.64
N SER A 123 -18.44 22.46 1.21
CA SER A 123 -19.34 23.41 0.55
C SER A 123 -18.75 23.90 -0.78
N GLY A 124 -19.54 23.80 -1.85
CA GLY A 124 -19.14 24.25 -3.18
C GLY A 124 -18.29 23.25 -3.97
N LEU A 125 -18.11 22.02 -3.46
CA LEU A 125 -17.40 20.95 -4.16
C LEU A 125 -18.27 19.69 -4.21
N ALA A 126 -18.70 19.28 -5.40
CA ALA A 126 -19.59 18.14 -5.62
C ALA A 126 -18.83 16.86 -6.03
N ASP A 127 -17.67 17.01 -6.65
CA ASP A 127 -16.84 15.91 -7.14
C ASP A 127 -15.35 16.26 -7.05
N LEU A 128 -14.50 15.35 -7.52
CA LEU A 128 -13.04 15.50 -7.53
C LEU A 128 -12.51 16.35 -8.70
N ASP A 129 -13.33 16.71 -9.69
CA ASP A 129 -12.85 17.44 -10.86
C ASP A 129 -12.45 18.87 -10.45
N ASN A 130 -11.21 19.25 -10.77
CA ASN A 130 -10.58 20.49 -10.32
C ASN A 130 -10.51 20.69 -8.79
N ALA A 131 -10.78 19.65 -7.99
CA ALA A 131 -10.68 19.72 -6.53
C ALA A 131 -9.23 19.97 -6.10
N ALA A 132 -9.00 20.98 -5.25
CA ALA A 132 -7.66 21.28 -4.73
C ALA A 132 -7.32 20.35 -3.55
N ILE A 133 -6.31 19.48 -3.72
CA ILE A 133 -5.91 18.49 -2.71
C ILE A 133 -4.49 18.75 -2.23
N ALA A 134 -4.30 18.77 -0.91
CA ALA A 134 -2.99 18.78 -0.27
C ALA A 134 -2.72 17.42 0.39
N ILE A 135 -1.54 16.85 0.17
CA ILE A 135 -1.16 15.53 0.69
C ILE A 135 -0.03 15.68 1.71
N GLN A 136 -0.24 15.10 2.88
CA GLN A 136 0.78 15.02 3.92
C GLN A 136 1.31 13.59 4.05
N GLY A 137 2.62 13.43 3.84
CA GLY A 137 3.34 12.16 3.78
C GLY A 137 3.42 11.61 2.35
N PHE A 138 4.64 11.47 1.81
CA PHE A 138 4.87 10.95 0.45
C PHE A 138 5.48 9.54 0.44
N GLY A 139 4.97 8.68 1.33
CA GLY A 139 5.26 7.24 1.34
C GLY A 139 4.41 6.45 0.34
N ASN A 140 4.28 5.14 0.55
CA ASN A 140 3.49 4.27 -0.34
C ASN A 140 2.04 4.76 -0.49
N ALA A 141 1.37 5.10 0.62
CA ALA A 141 -0.02 5.55 0.56
C ALA A 141 -0.14 6.91 -0.15
N GLY A 142 0.59 7.93 0.30
CA GLY A 142 0.47 9.29 -0.25
C GLY A 142 0.89 9.42 -1.71
N ALA A 143 1.94 8.70 -2.14
CA ALA A 143 2.37 8.73 -3.54
C ALA A 143 1.34 8.07 -4.48
N ASN A 144 0.71 6.97 -4.05
CA ASN A 144 -0.37 6.36 -4.82
C ASN A 144 -1.65 7.20 -4.76
N ALA A 145 -1.95 7.83 -3.63
CA ALA A 145 -3.11 8.72 -3.49
C ALA A 145 -2.99 9.91 -4.44
N ALA A 146 -1.83 10.57 -4.50
CA ALA A 146 -1.58 11.67 -5.42
C ALA A 146 -1.89 11.30 -6.87
N ARG A 147 -1.42 10.13 -7.32
CA ARG A 147 -1.65 9.64 -8.69
C ARG A 147 -3.12 9.32 -8.95
N LEU A 148 -3.81 8.70 -7.98
CA LEU A 148 -5.22 8.34 -8.15
C LEU A 148 -6.10 9.59 -8.17
N PHE A 149 -5.88 10.54 -7.27
CA PHE A 149 -6.60 11.81 -7.27
C PHE A 149 -6.36 12.62 -8.55
N GLU A 150 -5.10 12.71 -9.01
CA GLU A 150 -4.78 13.38 -10.29
C GLU A 150 -5.47 12.68 -11.48
N SER A 151 -5.56 11.34 -11.46
CA SER A 151 -6.25 10.59 -12.53
C SER A 151 -7.77 10.83 -12.58
N LEU A 152 -8.34 11.36 -11.50
CA LEU A 152 -9.76 11.71 -11.38
C LEU A 152 -10.03 13.21 -11.58
N GLY A 153 -9.04 13.98 -12.04
CA GLY A 153 -9.20 15.42 -12.34
C GLY A 153 -8.86 16.35 -11.19
N ALA A 154 -8.48 15.84 -10.01
CA ALA A 154 -8.11 16.68 -8.89
C ALA A 154 -6.73 17.33 -9.09
N VAL A 155 -6.55 18.52 -8.51
CA VAL A 155 -5.31 19.30 -8.58
C VAL A 155 -4.54 19.16 -7.28
N ILE A 156 -3.38 18.51 -7.33
CA ILE A 156 -2.49 18.40 -6.17
C ILE A 156 -1.75 19.72 -5.94
N VAL A 157 -2.20 20.50 -4.96
CA VAL A 157 -1.67 21.85 -4.68
C VAL A 157 -0.46 21.85 -3.75
N GLY A 158 -0.24 20.77 -3.01
CA GLY A 158 0.85 20.66 -2.04
C GLY A 158 1.15 19.24 -1.60
N ILE A 159 2.43 18.94 -1.41
CA ILE A 159 2.92 17.68 -0.83
C ILE A 159 3.93 17.98 0.28
N SER A 160 3.79 17.32 1.42
CA SER A 160 4.79 17.36 2.51
C SER A 160 5.28 15.95 2.86
N ASP A 161 6.50 15.84 3.37
CA ASP A 161 7.05 14.58 3.92
C ASP A 161 8.01 14.89 5.07
N SER A 162 8.27 13.89 5.92
CA SER A 162 9.21 14.01 7.02
C SER A 162 10.65 14.19 6.50
N PRO A 163 11.49 15.04 7.13
CA PRO A 163 12.85 15.33 6.63
C PRO A 163 13.84 14.15 6.62
N GLY A 164 13.45 12.93 7.00
CA GLY A 164 14.33 11.78 7.07
C GLY A 164 14.47 10.98 5.77
N ARG A 165 13.54 11.11 4.81
CA ARG A 165 13.47 10.21 3.64
C ARG A 165 14.20 10.73 2.39
N SER A 166 14.54 12.01 2.37
CA SER A 166 15.44 12.55 1.33
C SER A 166 16.56 13.33 2.01
N ARG A 167 17.81 12.89 1.82
CA ARG A 167 18.96 13.80 1.85
C ARG A 167 18.86 14.71 0.61
N SER A 168 17.88 15.60 0.62
CA SER A 168 17.81 16.79 -0.20
C SER A 168 17.41 17.89 0.77
N ARG A 169 18.40 18.69 1.21
CA ARG A 169 18.21 19.92 1.98
C ARG A 169 17.44 20.93 1.13
N ARG A 170 16.14 20.74 0.94
CA ARG A 170 15.20 21.78 0.50
C ARG A 170 13.84 21.43 1.09
N ARG A 171 13.32 22.29 1.99
CA ARG A 171 11.89 22.35 2.29
C ARG A 171 11.18 22.68 0.97
N LYS A 172 10.79 21.66 0.21
CA LYS A 172 10.00 21.86 -1.01
C LYS A 172 8.55 21.64 -0.65
N CYS A 173 7.87 22.74 -0.34
CA CYS A 173 6.45 22.84 -0.61
C CYS A 173 6.32 22.73 -2.14
N TRP A 174 6.01 21.54 -2.66
CA TRP A 174 5.77 21.35 -4.08
C TRP A 174 4.41 21.98 -4.40
N ARG A 175 4.38 23.23 -4.85
CA ARG A 175 3.36 23.62 -5.84
C ARG A 175 3.66 22.75 -7.05
N CYS A 176 2.80 21.80 -7.36
CA CYS A 176 2.88 21.06 -8.62
C CYS A 176 2.26 21.99 -9.68
N PRO A 177 3.03 22.68 -10.55
CA PRO A 177 2.42 23.32 -11.69
C PRO A 177 2.03 22.19 -12.64
N ALA A 178 0.81 22.24 -13.17
CA ALA A 178 0.26 21.27 -14.09
C ALA A 178 1.31 20.68 -15.05
N THR A 179 1.49 19.36 -15.02
CA THR A 179 2.05 18.49 -16.08
C THR A 179 3.45 18.78 -16.66
N SER A 180 4.34 17.78 -16.63
CA SER A 180 5.06 17.27 -17.84
C SER A 180 6.32 16.42 -17.59
N SER A 181 6.89 16.35 -16.38
CA SER A 181 8.26 15.80 -16.23
C SER A 181 8.39 14.57 -15.33
N PHE A 182 7.50 13.57 -15.42
CA PHE A 182 7.85 12.18 -15.03
C PHE A 182 6.85 11.19 -15.65
N ARG A 183 6.90 11.01 -16.98
CA ARG A 183 6.28 9.83 -17.63
C ARG A 183 7.29 8.67 -17.60
N PRO A 184 7.05 7.55 -16.88
CA PRO A 184 7.78 6.33 -17.17
C PRO A 184 7.37 5.88 -18.59
N ARG A 185 8.32 5.80 -19.51
CA ARG A 185 8.08 5.31 -20.88
C ARG A 185 7.63 3.85 -20.82
N TRP A 186 6.32 3.62 -20.80
CA TRP A 186 5.70 2.38 -21.25
C TRP A 186 5.01 2.67 -22.58
N ARG A 187 5.69 2.35 -23.68
CA ARG A 187 5.18 2.53 -25.04
C ARG A 187 4.56 1.21 -25.48
N ILE A 188 3.27 1.00 -25.18
CA ILE A 188 2.49 -0.06 -25.82
C ILE A 188 2.15 0.46 -27.22
N ARG A 189 2.72 -0.15 -28.27
CA ARG A 189 2.30 0.07 -29.67
C ARG A 189 1.00 -0.70 -29.90
N SER A 190 -0.12 -0.01 -30.03
CA SER A 190 -1.34 -0.57 -30.63
C SER A 190 -1.23 -0.54 -32.16
N PRO A 191 -1.56 -1.62 -32.89
CA PRO A 191 -1.64 -1.58 -34.35
C PRO A 191 -2.83 -0.75 -34.81
N SER A 192 -2.65 -0.12 -35.97
CA SER A 192 -3.59 0.72 -36.70
C SER A 192 -5.02 0.18 -36.81
N ARG A 193 -6.01 0.98 -36.41
CA ARG A 193 -7.40 0.85 -36.86
C ARG A 193 -7.52 1.39 -38.29
N THR A 194 -7.80 0.52 -39.25
CA THR A 194 -8.37 0.88 -40.55
C THR A 194 -9.88 1.11 -40.40
N PRO A 195 -10.49 2.08 -41.11
CA PRO A 195 -11.93 2.30 -41.07
C PRO A 195 -12.64 1.35 -42.06
N ILE A 196 -13.59 0.55 -41.57
CA ILE A 196 -14.49 -0.23 -42.44
C ILE A 196 -15.60 0.70 -42.92
N ALA A 197 -15.61 0.93 -44.23
CA ALA A 197 -16.64 1.66 -44.95
C ALA A 197 -17.93 0.84 -45.03
N SER A 198 -19.05 1.56 -44.91
CA SER A 198 -20.39 1.13 -45.24
C SER A 198 -20.51 0.61 -46.68
N GLN A 199 -21.10 -0.57 -46.87
CA GLN A 199 -21.79 -0.89 -48.12
C GLN A 199 -23.07 -1.68 -47.83
N ARG A 200 -24.15 -1.16 -48.40
CA ARG A 200 -25.48 -1.77 -48.53
C ARG A 200 -25.41 -2.99 -49.44
N ARG A 201 -26.08 -4.07 -49.05
CA ARG A 201 -27.11 -4.80 -49.81
C ARG A 201 -27.81 -5.77 -48.86
#